data_AF-A0A4S4BYB8-F1
#
_entry.id   AF-A0A4S4BYB8-F1
#
_cell.length_a   1.000
_cell.length_b   1.000
_cell.length_c   1.000
_cell.angle_alpha   90.00
_cell.angle_beta   90.00
_cell.angle_gamma   90.00
#
_symmetry.space_group_name_H-M   'P 1'
#
loop_
_entity.id
_entity.type
_entity.pdbx_description
1 polymer ?
#
loop_
_entity_poly.entity_id
_entity_poly.type
_entity_poly.pdbx_seq_one_letter_code
_entity_poly.pdbx_strand_id
1 'polypeptide(L)' 'MLVNDSFAIHTLQSLISSLDVAISVINTKGEIVYWNEVAEKTYQIKKDEIITLSLTS' A
#
# COMPACT_ATOMS: atom_id res chain seq x y z
N MET A 1 -12.10 -3.80 20.11
CA MET A 1 -12.56 -2.52 19.56
C MET A 1 -11.39 -1.92 18.82
N LEU A 2 -11.37 -1.94 17.49
CA LEU A 2 -10.32 -1.24 16.73
C LEU A 2 -10.55 0.25 16.98
N VAL A 3 -9.56 0.91 17.58
CA VAL A 3 -9.59 2.37 17.73
C VAL A 3 -9.51 2.93 16.32
N ASN A 4 -10.62 3.45 15.82
CA ASN A 4 -10.67 4.19 14.57
C ASN A 4 -10.05 5.56 14.81
N ASP A 5 -8.73 5.58 15.02
CA ASP A 5 -7.98 6.81 15.22
C ASP A 5 -7.81 7.49 13.86
N SER A 6 -8.83 8.27 13.51
CA SER A 6 -8.91 9.03 12.27
C SER A 6 -7.68 9.92 12.08
N PHE A 7 -7.12 10.46 13.17
CA PHE A 7 -5.90 11.25 13.11
C PHE A 7 -4.72 10.40 12.65
N ALA A 8 -4.48 9.24 13.29
CA ALA A 8 -3.39 8.36 12.92
C ALA A 8 -3.48 7.88 11.46
N ILE A 9 -4.70 7.55 10.99
CA ILE A 9 -4.93 7.12 9.60
C ILE A 9 -4.59 8.24 8.61
N HIS A 10 -5.10 9.45 8.83
CA HIS A 10 -4.85 10.58 7.94
C HIS A 10 -3.39 11.04 7.96
N THR A 11 -2.74 11.02 9.13
CA THR A 11 -1.31 11.32 9.24
C THR A 11 -0.47 10.32 8.43
N LEU A 12 -0.72 9.03 8.58
CA LEU A 12 0.02 8.00 7.84
C LEU A 12 -0.21 8.12 6.33
N GLN A 13 -1.45 8.31 5.89
CA GLN A 13 -1.77 8.54 4.47
C GLN A 13 -1.04 9.76 3.92
N SER A 14 -0.99 10.87 4.67
CA SER A 14 -0.33 12.10 4.25
C SER A 14 1.18 11.92 4.13
N LEU A 15 1.79 11.21 5.08
CA LEU A 15 3.22 10.89 5.05
C LEU A 15 3.57 9.98 3.87
N ILE A 16 2.80 8.92 3.63
CA ILE A 16 3.10 7.98 2.55
C ILE A 16 2.87 8.63 1.17
N SER A 17 1.90 9.52 1.06
CA SER A 17 1.57 10.20 -0.20
C SER A 17 2.55 11.33 -0.56
N SER A 18 3.30 11.86 0.41
CA SER A 18 4.28 12.93 0.17
C SER A 18 5.66 12.43 -0.26
N LEU A 19 5.90 11.12 -0.18
CA LEU A 19 7.17 10.51 -0.55
C LEU A 19 7.19 10.17 -2.05
N ASP A 20 8.24 10.60 -2.75
CA ASP A 20 8.51 10.20 -4.14
C ASP A 20 9.13 8.79 -4.24
N VAL A 21 8.67 7.85 -3.41
CA VAL A 21 9.15 6.46 -3.39
C VAL A 21 7.99 5.48 -3.53
N ALA A 22 8.24 4.42 -4.30
CA ALA A 22 7.29 3.32 -4.44
C ALA A 22 7.19 2.56 -3.11
N ILE A 23 5.97 2.38 -2.60
CA ILE A 23 5.69 1.68 -1.34
C ILE A 23 4.66 0.58 -1.59
N SER A 24 5.02 -0.63 -1.15
CA SER A 24 4.12 -1.77 -1.07
C SER A 24 4.14 -2.35 0.35
N VAL A 25 3.02 -2.95 0.76
CA VAL A 25 2.94 -3.73 2.01
C VAL A 25 2.48 -5.14 1.65
N ILE A 26 3.16 -6.12 2.22
CA ILE A 26 2.90 -7.55 2.02
C ILE A 26 2.49 -8.13 3.37
N ASN A 27 1.44 -8.97 3.39
CA ASN A 27 1.05 -9.67 4.60
C ASN A 27 1.89 -10.96 4.82
N THR A 28 1.66 -11.68 5.91
CA THR A 28 2.42 -12.91 6.23
C THR A 28 2.16 -14.07 5.28
N LYS A 29 1.14 -13.98 4.42
CA LYS A 29 0.85 -14.96 3.36
C LYS A 29 1.55 -14.62 2.04
N GLY A 30 2.32 -13.54 1.98
CA GLY A 30 2.95 -13.10 0.74
C GLY A 30 2.01 -12.32 -0.19
N GLU A 31 0.83 -11.91 0.27
CA GLU A 31 -0.13 -11.16 -0.53
C GLU A 31 0.13 -9.65 -0.41
N ILE A 32 0.14 -8.94 -1.54
CA ILE A 32 0.22 -7.47 -1.53
C ILE A 32 -1.13 -6.90 -1.04
N VAL A 33 -1.06 -6.12 0.05
CA VAL A 33 -2.23 -5.50 0.71
C VAL A 33 -2.25 -3.97 0.61
N TYR A 34 -1.16 -3.37 0.13
CA TYR A 34 -1.08 -1.93 -0.12
C TYR A 34 -0.14 -1.61 -1.27
N TRP A 35 -0.51 -0.61 -2.07
CA TRP A 35 0.21 -0.13 -3.24
C TRP A 35 -0.06 1.38 -3.40
N ASN A 36 0.96 2.22 -3.23
CA ASN A 36 0.80 3.67 -3.35
C ASN A 36 0.82 4.14 -4.82
N GLU A 37 0.44 5.40 -5.06
CA GLU A 37 0.40 5.99 -6.42
C GLU A 37 1.77 6.00 -7.09
N VAL A 38 2.85 6.21 -6.32
CA VAL A 38 4.21 6.18 -6.86
C VAL A 38 4.57 4.79 -7.35
N ALA A 39 4.19 3.73 -6.64
CA ALA A 39 4.41 2.36 -7.10
C ALA A 39 3.65 2.06 -8.42
N GLU A 40 2.42 2.59 -8.60
CA GLU A 40 1.73 2.49 -9.89
C GLU A 40 2.53 3.13 -11.02
N LYS A 41 3.08 4.33 -10.78
CA LYS A 41 3.87 5.06 -11.79
C LYS A 41 5.21 4.37 -12.08
N THR A 42 5.89 3.86 -11.06
CA THR A 42 7.20 3.20 -11.18
C THR A 42 7.09 1.88 -11.94
N TYR A 43 6.12 1.04 -11.59
CA TYR A 43 6.01 -0.30 -12.16
C TYR A 43 5.00 -0.43 -13.29
N GLN A 44 4.21 0.62 -13.56
CA GLN A 44 3.15 0.63 -14.57
C GLN A 44 2.09 -0.46 -14.34
N ILE A 45 1.79 -0.74 -13.07
CA ILE A 45 0.78 -1.73 -12.63
C ILE A 45 -0.21 -1.01 -11.72
N LYS A 46 -1.51 -1.12 -11.98
CA LYS A 46 -2.54 -0.51 -11.12
C LYS A 46 -2.69 -1.29 -9.82
N LYS A 47 -3.04 -0.57 -8.75
CA LYS A 47 -3.30 -1.18 -7.42
C LYS A 47 -4.34 -2.31 -7.53
N ASP A 48 -5.38 -2.12 -8.34
CA ASP A 48 -6.49 -3.07 -8.48
C ASP A 48 -6.06 -4.34 -9.23
N GLU A 49 -4.94 -4.28 -9.95
CA GLU A 49 -4.34 -5.43 -10.64
C GLU A 49 -3.39 -6.21 -9.75
N ILE A 50 -2.86 -5.61 -8.67
CA ILE A 50 -1.79 -6.20 -7.85
C ILE A 50 -2.22 -6.56 -6.42
N ILE A 51 -3.20 -5.84 -5.87
CA ILE A 51 -3.77 -6.16 -4.57
C ILE A 51 -4.42 -7.54 -4.69
N THR A 52 -4.09 -8.46 -3.77
CA THR A 52 -4.45 -9.90 -3.76
C THR A 52 -3.56 -10.87 -4.56
N LEU A 53 -2.52 -10.41 -5.26
CA LEU A 53 -1.52 -11.33 -5.81
C LEU A 53 -0.61 -11.89 -4.70
N SER A 54 -0.51 -13.22 -4.65
CA SER A 54 0.48 -13.93 -3.83
C SER A 54 1.83 -13.91 -4.54
N LEU A 55 2.85 -13.36 -3.88
CA LEU A 55 4.23 -13.35 -4.38
C LEU A 55 4.98 -14.67 -4.14
N THR A 56 4.40 -15.56 -3.34
CA THR A 56 4.95 -16.90 -3.08
C THR A 56 4.10 -17.94 -3.80
N SER A 57 4.69 -18.54 -4.84
CA SER A 57 4.25 -19.81 -5.43
C SER A 57 4.94 -20.97 -4.72
#